data_AF-Q5D9Q5-F1
#
_entry.id   AF-Q5D9Q5-F1
#
_cell.length_a   1.000
_cell.length_b   1.000
_cell.length_c   1.000
_cell.angle_alpha   90.00
_cell.angle_beta   90.00
_cell.angle_gamma   90.00
#
_symmetry.space_group_name_H-M   'P 1'
#
loop_
_entity.id
_entity.type
_entity.pdbx_description
1 polymer ?
#
loop_
_entity_poly.entity_id
_entity_poly.type
_entity_poly.pdbx_seq_one_letter_code
_entity_poly.pdbx_strand_id
1 'polypeptide(L)'
;MFDSFQNLPPKITQTACISVVKHIARLLYDVLFGSQVRSLTETGFQQLSIDLSLCESFARSQPVPGLDRTTLWLIFADLRQLLDLYHKDDWTSYIAFRKRVDGSGKYGSAYDRVPPSVAIKLLERVRDSDKKRTGFLQAMRKEERGRKKKLDDIIRQLRELNVTPRNN
;
A
#
# COMPACT_ATOMS: atom_id res chain seq x y z
N MET A 1 -15.78 -11.67 -19.37
CA MET A 1 -15.28 -10.36 -19.87
C MET A 1 -14.07 -10.56 -20.76
N PHE A 2 -13.03 -11.29 -20.33
CA PHE A 2 -11.90 -11.60 -21.22
C PHE A 2 -12.23 -12.67 -22.28
N ASP A 3 -13.29 -13.46 -22.09
CA ASP A 3 -13.80 -14.39 -23.11
C ASP A 3 -14.26 -13.69 -24.39
N SER A 4 -14.69 -12.44 -24.29
CA SER A 4 -15.05 -11.61 -25.45
C SER A 4 -13.83 -11.22 -26.30
N PHE A 5 -12.61 -11.39 -25.79
CA PHE A 5 -11.35 -11.14 -26.51
C PHE A 5 -10.77 -12.41 -27.16
N GLN A 6 -11.48 -13.54 -27.15
CA GLN A 6 -11.01 -14.80 -27.75
C GLN A 6 -10.65 -14.66 -29.25
N ASN A 7 -11.24 -13.67 -29.95
CA ASN A 7 -10.98 -13.41 -31.37
C ASN A 7 -9.83 -12.42 -31.61
N LEU A 8 -9.21 -11.86 -30.58
CA LEU A 8 -8.07 -10.95 -30.72
C LEU A 8 -6.74 -11.73 -30.69
N PRO A 9 -5.71 -11.24 -31.40
CA PRO A 9 -4.36 -11.77 -31.30
C PRO A 9 -3.88 -11.88 -29.83
N PRO A 10 -3.24 -12.99 -29.43
CA PRO A 10 -2.89 -13.24 -28.03
C PRO A 10 -2.13 -12.10 -27.33
N LYS A 11 -1.18 -11.47 -28.03
CA LYS A 11 -0.41 -10.34 -27.50
C LYS A 11 -1.28 -9.11 -27.19
N ILE A 12 -2.32 -8.87 -27.99
CA ILE A 12 -3.26 -7.76 -27.78
C ILE A 12 -4.10 -8.04 -26.53
N THR A 13 -4.63 -9.25 -26.40
CA THR A 13 -5.42 -9.67 -25.24
C THR A 13 -4.60 -9.62 -23.94
N GLN A 14 -3.33 -10.05 -23.98
CA GLN A 14 -2.42 -9.96 -22.84
C GLN A 14 -2.14 -8.49 -22.45
N THR A 15 -1.83 -7.63 -23.42
CA THR A 15 -1.55 -6.21 -23.17
C THR A 15 -2.78 -5.47 -22.63
N ALA A 16 -3.96 -5.77 -23.17
CA ALA A 16 -5.22 -5.24 -22.68
C ALA A 16 -5.47 -5.67 -21.22
N CYS A 17 -5.26 -6.96 -20.91
CA CYS A 17 -5.38 -7.48 -19.55
C CYS A 17 -4.45 -6.77 -18.56
N ILE A 18 -3.15 -6.66 -18.90
CA ILE A 18 -2.18 -5.92 -18.07
C ILE A 18 -2.63 -4.47 -17.86
N SER A 19 -3.14 -3.82 -18.90
CA SER A 19 -3.59 -2.41 -18.82
C SER A 19 -4.80 -2.25 -17.91
N VAL A 20 -5.78 -3.15 -18.00
CA VAL A 20 -6.95 -3.18 -17.11
C VAL A 20 -6.52 -3.44 -15.67
N VAL A 21 -5.65 -4.41 -15.44
CA VAL A 21 -5.16 -4.75 -14.08
C VAL A 21 -4.37 -3.60 -13.47
N LYS A 22 -3.50 -2.93 -14.25
CA LYS A 22 -2.81 -1.71 -13.81
C LYS A 22 -3.79 -0.58 -13.47
N HIS A 23 -4.85 -0.44 -14.26
CA HIS A 23 -5.88 0.56 -13.99
C HIS A 23 -6.63 0.27 -12.68
N ILE A 24 -7.00 -1.00 -12.43
CA ILE A 24 -7.61 -1.42 -11.16
C ILE A 24 -6.67 -1.11 -9.98
N ALA A 25 -5.39 -1.49 -10.07
CA ALA A 25 -4.41 -1.20 -9.03
C ALA A 25 -4.27 0.31 -8.76
N ARG A 26 -4.33 1.14 -9.81
CA ARG A 26 -4.37 2.60 -9.68
C ARG A 26 -5.62 3.07 -8.94
N LEU A 27 -6.80 2.56 -9.26
CA LEU A 27 -8.04 2.93 -8.57
C LEU A 27 -7.98 2.58 -7.08
N LEU A 28 -7.46 1.39 -6.74
CA LEU A 28 -7.26 0.99 -5.34
C LEU A 28 -6.24 1.90 -4.62
N TYR A 29 -5.17 2.30 -5.31
CA TYR A 29 -4.20 3.27 -4.79
C TYR A 29 -4.84 4.66 -4.57
N ASP A 30 -5.71 5.09 -5.48
CA ASP A 30 -6.43 6.36 -5.37
C ASP A 30 -7.48 6.35 -4.25
N VAL A 31 -7.96 5.18 -3.80
CA VAL A 31 -8.73 5.09 -2.54
C VAL A 31 -7.88 5.56 -1.36
N LEU A 32 -6.62 5.15 -1.29
CA LEU A 32 -5.72 5.57 -0.22
C LEU A 32 -5.28 7.02 -0.36
N PHE A 33 -4.98 7.48 -1.58
CA PHE A 33 -4.21 8.71 -1.77
C PHE A 33 -4.90 9.77 -2.63
N GLY A 34 -6.02 9.46 -3.26
CA GLY A 34 -6.77 10.37 -4.12
C GLY A 34 -7.48 11.46 -3.34
N SER A 35 -7.63 12.65 -3.92
CA SER A 35 -8.30 13.79 -3.27
C SER A 35 -9.78 13.54 -2.98
N GLN A 36 -10.40 12.60 -3.69
CA GLN A 36 -11.83 12.29 -3.57
C GLN A 36 -12.19 11.59 -2.25
N VAL A 37 -11.26 10.86 -1.65
CA VAL A 37 -11.47 10.18 -0.38
C VAL A 37 -11.10 11.10 0.78
N ARG A 38 -12.11 11.68 1.45
CA ARG A 38 -11.91 12.74 2.46
C ARG A 38 -11.37 12.28 3.81
N SER A 39 -11.60 11.02 4.16
CA SER A 39 -11.06 10.36 5.36
C SER A 39 -10.87 8.87 5.11
N LEU A 40 -9.88 8.28 5.78
CA LEU A 40 -9.65 6.83 5.83
C LEU A 40 -10.09 6.32 7.20
N THR A 41 -10.95 5.31 7.20
CA THR A 41 -11.39 4.61 8.42
C THR A 41 -10.74 3.24 8.48
N GLU A 42 -10.64 2.68 9.69
CA GLU A 42 -10.16 1.31 9.89
C GLU A 42 -10.96 0.29 9.05
N THR A 43 -12.28 0.43 9.01
CA THR A 43 -13.15 -0.40 8.15
C THR A 43 -12.86 -0.21 6.66
N GLY A 44 -12.49 1.00 6.23
CA GLY A 44 -12.09 1.28 4.85
C GLY A 44 -10.78 0.60 4.47
N PHE A 45 -9.81 0.56 5.38
CA PHE A 45 -8.57 -0.20 5.21
C PHE A 45 -8.82 -1.71 5.11
N GLN A 46 -9.68 -2.24 5.98
CA GLN A 46 -10.06 -3.65 5.95
C GLN A 46 -10.74 -4.02 4.63
N GLN A 47 -11.70 -3.21 4.17
CA GLN A 47 -12.37 -3.46 2.89
C GLN A 47 -11.40 -3.37 1.71
N LEU A 48 -10.51 -2.39 1.70
CA LEU A 48 -9.49 -2.27 0.65
C LEU A 48 -8.56 -3.49 0.61
N SER A 49 -8.21 -4.07 1.77
CA SER A 49 -7.42 -5.31 1.84
C SER A 49 -8.17 -6.52 1.27
N ILE A 50 -9.50 -6.59 1.46
CA ILE A 50 -10.36 -7.62 0.88
C ILE A 50 -10.42 -7.45 -0.64
N ASP A 51 -10.71 -6.25 -1.13
CA ASP A 51 -10.79 -5.93 -2.55
C ASP A 51 -9.48 -6.25 -3.28
N LEU A 52 -8.35 -5.92 -2.65
CA LEU A 52 -7.02 -6.28 -3.14
C LEU A 52 -6.82 -7.80 -3.21
N SER A 53 -7.25 -8.54 -2.20
CA SER A 53 -7.16 -10.01 -2.18
C SER A 53 -7.96 -10.67 -3.31
N LEU A 54 -9.13 -10.12 -3.62
CA LEU A 54 -9.94 -10.56 -4.76
C LEU A 54 -9.23 -10.26 -6.10
N CYS A 55 -8.64 -9.07 -6.24
CA CYS A 55 -7.88 -8.70 -7.43
C CYS A 55 -6.64 -9.60 -7.64
N GLU A 56 -5.92 -9.92 -6.57
CA GLU A 56 -4.81 -10.87 -6.64
C GLU A 56 -5.27 -12.29 -6.96
N SER A 57 -6.42 -12.72 -6.43
CA SER A 57 -7.00 -14.03 -6.77
C SER A 57 -7.35 -14.11 -8.25
N PHE A 58 -7.91 -13.03 -8.81
CA PHE A 58 -8.11 -12.88 -10.25
C PHE A 58 -6.80 -12.92 -11.03
N ALA A 59 -5.73 -12.25 -10.58
CA ALA A 59 -4.43 -12.32 -11.23
C ALA A 59 -3.86 -13.75 -11.26
N ARG A 60 -4.06 -14.53 -10.19
CA ARG A 60 -3.59 -15.92 -10.07
C ARG A 60 -4.42 -16.93 -10.87
N SER A 61 -5.68 -16.62 -11.20
CA SER A 61 -6.52 -17.51 -12.02
C SER A 61 -6.08 -17.60 -13.49
N GLN A 62 -5.06 -16.82 -13.88
CA GLN A 62 -4.56 -16.74 -15.25
C GLN A 62 -5.66 -16.31 -16.23
N PRO A 63 -6.15 -15.06 -16.11
CA PRO A 63 -7.34 -14.59 -16.82
C PRO A 63 -7.16 -14.52 -18.34
N VAL A 64 -5.90 -14.51 -18.83
CA VAL A 64 -5.55 -14.60 -20.24
C VAL A 64 -4.45 -15.65 -20.42
N PRO A 65 -4.62 -16.63 -21.34
CA PRO A 65 -3.59 -17.63 -21.62
C PRO A 65 -2.24 -17.02 -22.03
N GLY A 66 -1.16 -17.64 -21.56
CA GLY A 66 0.21 -17.21 -21.86
C GLY A 66 0.67 -15.94 -21.12
N LEU A 67 -0.20 -15.31 -20.31
CA LEU A 67 0.21 -14.24 -19.41
C LEU A 67 0.79 -14.82 -18.12
N ASP A 68 1.99 -14.37 -17.75
CA ASP A 68 2.65 -14.78 -16.53
C ASP A 68 1.89 -14.28 -15.28
N ARG A 69 1.55 -15.22 -14.39
CA ARG A 69 0.82 -14.94 -13.15
C ARG A 69 1.62 -14.03 -12.23
N THR A 70 2.94 -14.18 -12.22
CA THR A 70 3.84 -13.37 -11.40
C THR A 70 3.78 -11.91 -11.86
N THR A 71 3.83 -11.67 -13.17
CA THR A 71 3.70 -10.34 -13.77
C THR A 71 2.42 -9.62 -13.34
N LEU A 72 1.26 -10.29 -13.38
CA LEU A 72 0.00 -9.67 -12.95
C LEU A 72 -0.05 -9.44 -11.44
N TRP A 73 0.42 -10.39 -10.64
CA TRP A 73 0.47 -10.25 -9.19
C TRP A 73 1.39 -9.09 -8.75
N LEU A 74 2.53 -8.92 -9.43
CA LEU A 74 3.49 -7.85 -9.15
C LEU A 74 2.89 -6.44 -9.28
N ILE A 75 1.84 -6.26 -10.08
CA ILE A 75 1.12 -4.98 -10.22
C ILE A 75 0.48 -4.57 -8.87
N PHE A 76 0.09 -5.53 -8.05
CA PHE A 76 -0.56 -5.31 -6.75
C PHE A 76 0.42 -5.33 -5.57
N ALA A 77 1.64 -5.83 -5.76
CA ALA A 77 2.58 -6.14 -4.69
C ALA A 77 2.95 -4.93 -3.81
N ASP A 78 3.13 -3.75 -4.42
CA ASP A 78 3.47 -2.53 -3.68
C ASP A 78 2.34 -2.11 -2.74
N LEU A 79 1.09 -2.17 -3.22
CA LEU A 79 -0.10 -1.86 -2.42
C LEU A 79 -0.32 -2.93 -1.34
N ARG A 80 -0.11 -4.21 -1.66
CA ARG A 80 -0.21 -5.31 -0.69
C ARG A 80 0.76 -5.10 0.47
N GLN A 81 2.04 -4.86 0.18
CA GLN A 81 3.03 -4.67 1.22
C GLN A 81 2.73 -3.43 2.09
N LEU A 82 2.22 -2.35 1.48
CA LEU A 82 1.83 -1.15 2.23
C LEU A 82 0.66 -1.43 3.18
N LEU A 83 -0.38 -2.11 2.71
CA LEU A 83 -1.54 -2.46 3.53
C LEU A 83 -1.17 -3.44 4.64
N ASP A 84 -0.35 -4.45 4.34
CA ASP A 84 0.13 -5.41 5.33
C ASP A 84 0.97 -4.73 6.42
N LEU A 85 1.85 -3.78 6.04
CA LEU A 85 2.65 -3.02 6.99
C LEU A 85 1.76 -2.21 7.95
N TYR A 86 0.73 -1.56 7.39
CA TYR A 86 -0.23 -0.79 8.19
C TYR A 86 -1.06 -1.69 9.11
N HIS A 87 -1.68 -2.75 8.60
CA HIS A 87 -2.57 -3.63 9.38
C HIS A 87 -1.82 -4.41 10.46
N LYS A 88 -0.59 -4.86 10.18
CA LYS A 88 0.24 -5.59 11.15
C LYS A 88 0.97 -4.67 12.13
N ASP A 89 0.91 -3.35 11.90
CA ASP A 89 1.55 -2.33 12.74
C ASP A 89 3.07 -2.58 12.93
N ASP A 90 3.72 -3.16 11.91
CA ASP A 90 5.11 -3.66 11.97
C ASP A 90 6.17 -2.57 11.65
N TRP A 91 5.86 -1.33 12.05
CA TRP A 91 6.68 -0.15 11.74
C TRP A 91 8.08 -0.24 12.34
N THR A 92 8.22 -0.84 13.52
CA THR A 92 9.52 -1.00 14.18
C THR A 92 10.45 -1.87 13.35
N SER A 93 9.98 -3.03 12.87
CA SER A 93 10.78 -3.94 12.04
C SER A 93 11.07 -3.30 10.68
N TYR A 94 10.08 -2.64 10.08
CA TYR A 94 10.26 -1.90 8.83
C TYR A 94 11.35 -0.81 8.94
N ILE A 95 11.27 0.04 9.96
CA ILE A 95 12.26 1.11 10.21
C ILE A 95 13.63 0.52 10.52
N ALA A 96 13.71 -0.48 11.39
CA ALA A 96 14.97 -1.11 11.77
C ALA A 96 15.66 -1.78 10.57
N PHE A 97 14.88 -2.40 9.67
CA PHE A 97 15.40 -2.94 8.43
C PHE A 97 15.89 -1.83 7.50
N ARG A 98 15.09 -0.78 7.27
CA ARG A 98 15.46 0.36 6.42
C ARG A 98 16.71 1.11 6.92
N LYS A 99 16.95 1.16 8.23
CA LYS A 99 18.18 1.71 8.84
C LYS A 99 19.42 0.85 8.55
N ARG A 100 19.26 -0.47 8.45
CA ARG A 100 20.37 -1.42 8.20
C ARG A 100 20.74 -1.52 6.73
N VAL A 101 19.81 -1.24 5.81
CA VAL A 101 20.09 -1.23 4.37
C VAL A 101 20.93 0.02 4.07
N ASP A 102 22.23 -0.11 4.25
CA ASP A 102 23.31 0.85 3.98
C ASP A 102 23.62 1.03 2.48
N GLY A 103 22.63 0.86 1.61
CA GLY A 103 22.83 0.86 0.16
C GLY A 103 23.31 -0.48 -0.42
N SER A 104 23.74 -1.45 0.40
CA SER A 104 24.22 -2.78 -0.06
C SER A 104 23.16 -3.74 -0.64
N GLY A 105 21.91 -3.29 -0.83
CA GLY A 105 20.91 -4.06 -1.59
C GLY A 105 20.48 -5.39 -0.97
N LYS A 106 20.57 -5.58 0.35
CA LYS A 106 20.09 -6.82 0.99
C LYS A 106 18.55 -6.89 0.92
N TYR A 107 18.02 -7.56 -0.10
CA TYR A 107 16.61 -7.94 -0.22
C TYR A 107 16.25 -8.96 0.86
N GLY A 108 15.05 -8.86 1.44
CA GLY A 108 14.57 -9.82 2.44
C GLY A 108 13.57 -9.27 3.46
N SER A 109 13.17 -7.99 3.38
CA SER A 109 12.04 -7.53 4.20
C SER A 109 10.72 -7.89 3.52
N ALA A 110 9.71 -8.21 4.32
CA ALA A 110 8.33 -8.35 3.87
C ALA A 110 7.78 -7.06 3.21
N TYR A 111 8.48 -5.93 3.35
CA TYR A 111 8.04 -4.59 2.96
C TYR A 111 9.04 -3.84 2.07
N ASP A 112 9.92 -4.57 1.37
CA ASP A 112 10.97 -4.00 0.52
C ASP A 112 10.45 -3.04 -0.57
N ARG A 113 9.22 -3.24 -1.03
CA ARG A 113 8.57 -2.45 -2.08
C ARG A 113 7.96 -1.16 -1.57
N VAL A 114 7.81 -0.98 -0.25
CA VAL A 114 7.18 0.21 0.34
C VAL A 114 8.23 1.31 0.52
N PRO A 115 8.21 2.42 -0.25
CA PRO A 115 9.14 3.52 -0.03
C PRO A 115 8.78 4.29 1.26
N PRO A 116 9.77 4.80 2.01
CA PRO A 116 9.50 5.61 3.21
C PRO A 116 8.57 6.80 2.93
N SER A 117 8.71 7.45 1.79
CA SER A 117 7.84 8.56 1.35
C SER A 117 6.37 8.16 1.22
N VAL A 118 6.07 6.96 0.73
CA VAL A 118 4.70 6.44 0.61
C VAL A 118 4.13 6.07 1.98
N ALA A 119 4.94 5.46 2.85
CA ALA A 119 4.55 5.16 4.23
C ALA A 119 4.21 6.45 5.02
N ILE A 120 5.06 7.48 4.91
CA ILE A 120 4.81 8.80 5.52
C ILE A 120 3.47 9.36 5.02
N LYS A 121 3.27 9.39 3.70
CA LYS A 121 2.05 9.92 3.08
C LYS A 121 0.80 9.21 3.61
N LEU A 122 0.86 7.89 3.81
CA LEU A 122 -0.25 7.12 4.35
C LEU A 122 -0.55 7.52 5.80
N LEU A 123 0.48 7.51 6.65
CA LEU A 123 0.33 7.79 8.08
C LEU A 123 -0.12 9.22 8.36
N GLU A 124 0.34 10.20 7.57
CA GLU A 124 -0.17 11.58 7.64
C GLU A 124 -1.66 11.65 7.34
N ARG A 125 -2.11 10.88 6.35
CA ARG A 125 -3.52 10.84 5.96
C ARG A 125 -4.39 10.16 7.00
N VAL A 126 -3.89 9.11 7.65
CA VAL A 126 -4.56 8.47 8.81
C VAL A 126 -4.67 9.46 9.95
N ARG A 127 -3.56 10.12 10.31
CA ARG A 127 -3.54 11.16 11.36
C ARG A 127 -4.57 12.27 11.10
N ASP A 128 -4.66 12.75 9.87
CA ASP A 128 -5.57 13.83 9.51
C ASP A 128 -7.03 13.36 9.44
N SER A 129 -7.27 12.08 9.17
CA SER A 129 -8.60 11.46 9.26
C SER A 129 -9.06 11.34 10.71
N ASP A 130 -8.17 10.94 11.62
CA ASP A 130 -8.46 10.84 13.06
C ASP A 130 -8.74 12.22 13.67
N LYS A 131 -7.96 13.25 13.32
CA LYS A 131 -8.23 14.64 13.77
C LYS A 131 -9.63 15.13 13.40
N LYS A 132 -10.13 14.76 12.23
CA LYS A 132 -11.49 15.13 11.78
C LYS A 132 -12.58 14.33 12.48
N ARG A 133 -12.28 13.11 12.92
CA ARG A 133 -13.26 12.19 13.52
C ARG A 133 -13.35 12.33 15.04
N THR A 134 -12.23 12.58 15.71
CA THR A 134 -12.15 12.55 17.17
C THR A 134 -12.62 13.88 17.78
N GLY A 135 -13.77 13.85 18.48
CA GLY A 135 -14.25 15.00 19.26
C GLY A 135 -13.36 15.32 20.47
N PHE A 136 -13.44 16.56 20.97
CA PHE A 136 -12.56 17.11 22.02
C PHE A 136 -12.45 16.21 23.28
N LEU A 137 -13.57 15.67 23.77
CA LEU A 137 -13.60 14.80 24.95
C LEU A 137 -12.92 13.44 24.69
N GLN A 138 -13.06 12.90 23.48
CA GLN A 138 -12.46 11.61 23.11
C GLN A 138 -10.95 11.74 22.91
N ALA A 139 -10.49 12.89 22.39
CA ALA A 139 -9.07 13.22 22.25
C ALA A 139 -8.32 13.33 23.59
N MET A 140 -9.04 13.53 24.70
CA MET A 140 -8.44 13.56 26.04
C MET A 140 -8.21 12.17 26.65
N ARG A 141 -8.79 11.10 26.08
CA ARG A 141 -8.58 9.73 26.58
C ARG A 141 -7.11 9.34 26.43
N LYS A 142 -6.55 8.75 27.50
CA LYS A 142 -5.13 8.34 27.56
C LYS A 142 -4.71 7.44 26.40
N GLU A 143 -5.61 6.54 25.99
CA GLU A 143 -5.41 5.61 24.87
C GLU A 143 -5.24 6.36 23.53
N GLU A 144 -6.09 7.34 23.24
CA GLU A 144 -6.06 8.12 22.01
C GLU A 144 -4.80 8.98 21.92
N ARG A 145 -4.40 9.59 23.05
CA ARG A 145 -3.12 10.31 23.16
C ARG A 145 -1.92 9.39 22.89
N GLY A 146 -1.98 8.16 23.40
CA GLY A 146 -0.96 7.14 23.16
C GLY A 146 -0.85 6.77 21.68
N ARG A 147 -1.98 6.49 21.02
CA ARG A 147 -2.02 6.21 19.56
C ARG A 147 -1.47 7.37 18.74
N LYS A 148 -1.92 8.59 19.02
CA LYS A 148 -1.43 9.79 18.32
C LYS A 148 0.08 9.99 18.49
N LYS A 149 0.60 9.84 19.72
CA LYS A 149 2.03 9.95 19.98
C LYS A 149 2.82 8.89 19.21
N LYS A 150 2.38 7.63 19.23
CA LYS A 150 3.00 6.55 18.47
C LYS A 150 3.06 6.88 16.97
N LEU A 151 1.94 7.35 16.41
CA LEU A 151 1.84 7.72 15.00
C LEU A 151 2.81 8.84 14.63
N ASP A 152 2.87 9.92 15.42
CA ASP A 152 3.77 11.04 15.18
C ASP A 152 5.25 10.62 15.34
N ASP A 153 5.57 9.75 16.30
CA ASP A 153 6.92 9.21 16.50
C ASP A 153 7.38 8.33 15.31
N ILE A 154 6.48 7.53 14.73
CA ILE A 154 6.76 6.73 13.52
C ILE A 154 7.01 7.66 12.32
N ILE A 155 6.13 8.64 12.10
CA ILE A 155 6.28 9.60 10.99
C ILE A 155 7.63 10.34 11.09
N ARG A 156 8.02 10.77 12.29
CA ARG A 156 9.32 11.43 12.52
C ARG A 156 10.49 10.51 12.12
N GLN A 157 10.51 9.28 12.60
CA GLN A 157 11.58 8.32 12.26
C GLN A 157 11.63 8.00 10.77
N LEU A 158 10.48 7.89 10.11
CA LEU A 158 10.44 7.68 8.66
C LEU A 158 10.97 8.89 7.88
N ARG A 159 10.72 10.12 8.35
CA ARG A 159 11.26 11.34 7.73
C ARG A 159 12.78 11.41 7.87
N GLU A 160 13.32 11.02 9.02
CA GLU A 160 14.77 10.90 9.21
C GLU A 160 15.40 9.98 8.16
N LEU A 161 14.76 8.82 7.88
CA LEU A 161 15.20 7.90 6.82
C LEU A 161 15.07 8.45 5.40
N ASN A 162 14.12 9.34 5.16
CA ASN A 162 13.85 9.88 3.83
C ASN A 162 14.74 11.10 3.48
N VAL A 163 15.36 11.72 4.49
CA VAL A 163 16.25 12.88 4.34
C VAL A 163 17.72 12.45 4.26
N THR A 164 18.11 11.30 4.85
CA THR A 164 19.48 10.80 4.71
C THR A 164 19.79 10.56 3.22
N PRO A 165 20.79 11.24 2.64
CA PRO A 165 21.21 10.97 1.28
C PRO A 165 21.60 9.51 1.18
N ARG A 166 21.03 8.77 0.23
CA ARG A 166 21.62 7.52 -0.24
C ARG A 166 22.92 7.92 -0.94
N ASN A 167 24.03 7.94 -0.20
CA ASN A 167 25.33 7.97 -0.82
C ASN A 167 25.45 6.70 -1.67
N ASN A 168 25.72 6.92 -2.96
CA ASN A 168 25.73 5.97 -4.08
C ASN A 168 26.28 4.58 -3.77
#